data_AF-A0AAW4KU70-F1
#
_entry.id   AF-A0AAW4KU70-F1
#
_cell.length_a   1.000
_cell.length_b   1.000
_cell.length_c   1.000
_cell.angle_alpha   90.00
_cell.angle_beta   90.00
_cell.angle_gamma   90.00
#
_symmetry.space_group_name_H-M   'P 1'
#
loop_
_entity.id
_entity.type
_entity.pdbx_description
1 polymer ?
#
loop_
_entity_poly.entity_id
_entity_poly.type
_entity_poly.pdbx_seq_one_letter_code
_entity_poly.pdbx_strand_id
1 'polypeptide(L)'
;VGRKLHFFATVMVAVGTLISTFWILASNSWMQTPQGFEIIDGRVIPTDWLAVIFNPSFPYRLMHMATAAFVATAFFVGSSAAWHLLRGKDNPAIRKMLSMAMWMALIVAPIQAVI
;
A
#
# COMPACT_ATOMS: atom_id res chain seq x y z
N VAL A 1 -8.91 -8.91 25.55
CA VAL A 1 -9.23 -7.79 24.63
C VAL A 1 -10.60 -8.04 24.01
N GLY A 2 -11.55 -7.10 24.11
CA GLY A 2 -12.88 -7.26 23.51
C GLY A 2 -12.84 -7.24 21.98
N ARG A 3 -13.79 -7.92 21.31
CA ARG A 3 -13.85 -8.02 19.82
C ARG A 3 -13.77 -6.65 19.12
N LYS A 4 -14.49 -5.65 19.63
CA LYS A 4 -14.49 -4.28 19.09
C LYS A 4 -13.13 -3.61 19.23
N LEU A 5 -12.47 -3.76 20.38
CA LEU A 5 -11.17 -3.16 20.65
C LEU A 5 -10.08 -3.78 19.78
N HIS A 6 -10.10 -5.11 19.60
CA HIS A 6 -9.16 -5.79 18.71
C HIS A 6 -9.34 -5.32 17.26
N PHE A 7 -10.58 -5.25 16.76
CA PHE A 7 -10.85 -4.76 15.41
C PHE A 7 -10.40 -3.31 15.21
N PHE A 8 -10.69 -2.43 16.18
CA PHE A 8 -10.21 -1.05 16.16
C PHE A 8 -8.68 -0.98 16.09
N ALA A 9 -7.98 -1.77 16.90
CA ALA A 9 -6.51 -1.83 16.85
C ALA A 9 -6.00 -2.29 15.48
N THR A 10 -6.63 -3.29 14.85
CA THR A 10 -6.27 -3.73 13.49
C THR A 10 -6.46 -2.63 12.45
N VAL A 11 -7.54 -1.85 12.55
CA VAL A 11 -7.76 -0.68 11.68
C VAL A 11 -6.68 0.39 11.90
N MET A 12 -6.33 0.67 13.15
CA MET A 12 -5.28 1.65 13.47
C MET A 12 -3.91 1.23 12.92
N VAL A 13 -3.59 -0.06 12.92
CA VAL A 13 -2.37 -0.58 12.27
C VAL A 13 -2.41 -0.29 10.77
N ALA A 14 -3.51 -0.60 10.09
CA ALA A 14 -3.66 -0.34 8.66
C ALA A 14 -3.52 1.16 8.31
N VAL A 15 -4.16 2.04 9.10
CA VAL A 15 -4.04 3.50 8.94
C VAL A 15 -2.59 3.96 9.13
N GLY A 16 -1.90 3.47 10.16
CA GLY A 16 -0.50 3.78 10.39
C GLY A 16 0.41 3.37 9.24
N THR A 17 0.17 2.19 8.64
CA THR A 17 0.89 1.73 7.45
C THR A 17 0.67 2.64 6.25
N LEU A 18 -0.56 3.12 6.02
CA LEU A 18 -0.87 4.05 4.92
C LEU A 18 -0.22 5.43 5.13
N ILE A 19 -0.22 5.95 6.36
CA ILE A 19 0.46 7.21 6.69
C ILE A 19 1.98 7.08 6.47
N SER A 20 2.57 5.96 6.89
CA SER A 20 3.98 5.67 6.65
C SER A 20 4.30 5.62 5.15
N THR A 21 3.46 4.91 4.38
CA THR A 21 3.57 4.80 2.92
C THR A 21 3.50 6.17 2.25
N PHE A 22 2.58 7.04 2.68
CA PHE A 22 2.48 8.41 2.16
C PHE A 22 3.81 9.18 2.29
N TRP A 23 4.39 9.23 3.49
CA TRP A 23 5.59 10.04 3.74
C TRP A 23 6.84 9.50 3.05
N ILE A 24 7.04 8.18 3.08
CA ILE A 24 8.22 7.59 2.42
C ILE A 24 8.14 7.76 0.90
N LEU A 25 6.95 7.67 0.31
CA LEU A 25 6.76 7.94 -1.12
C LEU A 25 6.80 9.42 -1.47
N ALA A 26 6.40 10.33 -0.59
CA ALA A 26 6.53 11.77 -0.84
C ALA A 26 8.01 12.13 -1.02
N SER A 27 8.86 11.64 -0.10
CA SER A 27 10.32 11.81 -0.17
C SER A 27 10.90 11.16 -1.42
N ASN A 28 10.60 9.87 -1.67
CA ASN A 28 11.10 9.18 -2.86
C ASN A 28 10.64 9.84 -4.16
N SER A 29 9.41 10.34 -4.19
CA SER A 29 8.87 10.94 -5.40
C SER A 29 9.54 12.27 -5.73
N TRP A 30 9.79 13.07 -4.69
CA TRP A 30 10.53 14.32 -4.82
C TRP A 30 11.95 14.09 -5.34
N MET A 31 12.64 13.03 -4.91
CA MET A 31 13.99 12.70 -5.42
C MET A 31 14.01 12.47 -6.94
N GLN A 32 12.91 11.99 -7.54
CA GLN A 32 12.86 11.73 -8.99
C GLN A 32 12.29 12.93 -9.77
N THR A 33 11.37 13.70 -9.18
CA THR A 33 10.84 14.94 -9.77
C THR A 33 10.87 16.08 -8.75
N PRO A 34 12.04 16.70 -8.53
CA PRO A 34 12.20 17.75 -7.53
C PRO A 34 11.41 19.01 -7.91
N GLN A 35 10.63 19.55 -6.98
CA GLN A 35 9.89 20.82 -7.12
C GLN A 35 9.84 21.55 -5.77
N GLY A 36 9.56 22.85 -5.79
CA GLY A 36 9.35 23.64 -4.56
C GLY A 36 10.64 23.85 -3.77
N PHE A 37 11.78 23.93 -4.46
CA PHE A 37 13.09 24.17 -3.84
C PHE A 37 13.92 25.17 -4.64
N GLU A 38 14.88 25.79 -3.96
CA GLU A 38 15.95 26.59 -4.54
C GLU A 38 17.31 26.06 -4.08
N ILE A 39 18.36 26.38 -4.83
CA ILE A 39 19.74 26.05 -4.45
C ILE A 39 20.44 27.31 -4.01
N ILE A 40 20.75 27.40 -2.71
CA ILE A 40 21.46 28.52 -2.10
C ILE A 40 22.76 27.97 -1.51
N ASP A 41 23.90 28.51 -1.94
CA ASP A 41 25.25 28.07 -1.50
C ASP A 41 25.48 26.55 -1.66
N GLY A 42 24.97 25.98 -2.76
CA GLY A 42 25.08 24.54 -3.05
C GLY A 42 24.18 23.64 -2.17
N ARG A 43 23.30 24.21 -1.34
CA ARG A 43 22.34 23.48 -0.53
C ARG A 43 20.94 23.60 -1.12
N VAL A 44 20.21 22.50 -1.13
CA VAL A 44 18.79 22.47 -1.51
C VAL A 44 17.95 22.97 -0.34
N ILE A 45 17.24 24.07 -0.54
CA ILE A 45 16.36 24.69 0.46
C ILE A 45 14.91 24.65 -0.07
N PRO A 46 13.97 24.05 0.67
CA PRO A 46 12.56 24.02 0.25
C PRO A 46 11.95 25.42 0.35
N THR A 47 11.34 25.87 -0.74
CA THR A 47 10.62 27.15 -0.85
C THR A 47 9.10 26.96 -0.77
N ASP A 48 8.58 25.81 -1.21
CA ASP A 48 7.17 25.44 -1.10
C ASP A 48 7.02 23.97 -0.70
N TRP A 49 6.61 23.73 0.55
CA TRP A 49 6.43 22.39 1.10
C TRP A 49 5.30 21.60 0.43
N LEU A 50 4.23 22.26 -0.01
CA LEU A 50 3.14 21.56 -0.70
C LEU A 50 3.61 21.10 -2.08
N ALA A 51 4.37 21.93 -2.80
CA ALA A 51 4.98 21.54 -4.07
C ALA A 51 6.04 20.43 -3.92
N VAL A 52 6.78 20.42 -2.80
CA VAL A 52 7.72 19.33 -2.46
C VAL A 52 6.98 18.00 -2.28
N ILE A 53 5.91 18.01 -1.47
CA ILE A 53 5.13 16.80 -1.14
C ILE A 53 4.32 16.32 -2.35
N PHE A 54 3.53 17.20 -2.96
CA PHE A 54 2.63 16.91 -4.07
C PHE A 54 3.24 17.25 -5.42
N ASN A 55 4.46 16.77 -5.65
CA ASN A 55 5.11 16.87 -6.97
C ASN A 55 4.35 16.02 -8.02
N PRO A 56 4.57 16.27 -9.33
CA PRO A 56 3.77 15.65 -10.40
C PRO A 56 3.80 14.12 -10.41
N SER A 57 4.89 13.51 -9.94
CA SER A 57 5.01 12.05 -9.91
C SER A 57 4.39 11.41 -8.65
N PHE A 58 4.15 12.18 -7.59
CA PHE A 58 3.74 11.64 -6.29
C PHE A 58 2.37 10.92 -6.32
N PRO A 59 1.26 11.52 -6.82
CA PRO A 59 -0.05 10.88 -6.77
C PRO A 59 -0.07 9.53 -7.49
N TYR A 60 0.54 9.48 -8.67
CA TYR A 60 0.65 8.27 -9.46
C TYR A 60 1.46 7.17 -8.74
N ARG A 61 2.64 7.51 -8.20
CA ARG A 61 3.48 6.53 -7.50
C ARG A 61 2.84 6.05 -6.20
N LEU A 62 2.16 6.93 -5.48
CA LEU A 62 1.41 6.56 -4.28
C LEU A 62 0.34 5.54 -4.61
N MET A 63 -0.46 5.79 -5.63
CA MET A 63 -1.49 4.85 -6.07
C MET A 63 -0.86 3.53 -6.50
N HIS A 64 0.11 3.56 -7.43
CA HIS A 64 0.77 2.36 -7.97
C HIS A 64 1.40 1.50 -6.87
N MET A 65 2.15 2.08 -5.94
CA MET A 65 2.82 1.30 -4.90
C MET A 65 1.85 0.79 -3.83
N ALA A 66 0.81 1.56 -3.48
CA ALA A 66 -0.20 1.12 -2.54
C ALA A 66 -0.99 -0.08 -3.10
N THR A 67 -1.44 0.01 -4.36
CA THR A 67 -2.15 -1.10 -5.00
C THR A 67 -1.23 -2.30 -5.22
N ALA A 68 0.06 -2.10 -5.53
CA ALA A 68 1.04 -3.18 -5.65
C ALA A 68 1.18 -3.97 -4.33
N ALA A 69 1.25 -3.27 -3.20
CA ALA A 69 1.35 -3.90 -1.88
C ALA A 69 0.11 -4.73 -1.53
N PHE A 70 -1.09 -4.25 -1.89
CA PHE A 70 -2.32 -5.01 -1.72
C PHE A 70 -2.36 -6.25 -2.62
N VAL A 71 -1.94 -6.14 -3.89
CA VAL A 71 -1.86 -7.28 -4.81
C VAL A 71 -0.88 -8.33 -4.29
N ALA A 72 0.31 -7.92 -3.86
CA ALA A 72 1.32 -8.82 -3.30
C ALA A 72 0.77 -9.56 -2.07
N THR A 73 0.09 -8.85 -1.18
CA THR A 73 -0.53 -9.42 0.02
C THR A 73 -1.66 -10.40 -0.34
N ALA A 74 -2.50 -10.05 -1.31
CA ALA A 74 -3.58 -10.91 -1.79
C ALA A 74 -3.04 -12.24 -2.32
N PHE A 75 -2.00 -12.21 -3.15
CA PHE A 75 -1.38 -13.44 -3.66
C PHE A 75 -0.62 -14.22 -2.57
N PHE A 76 0.00 -13.54 -1.61
CA PHE A 76 0.65 -14.21 -0.49
C PHE A 76 -0.36 -14.97 0.39
N VAL A 77 -1.46 -14.31 0.79
CA VAL A 77 -2.52 -14.94 1.57
C VAL A 77 -3.25 -16.02 0.76
N GLY A 78 -3.53 -15.74 -0.52
CA GLY A 78 -4.18 -16.67 -1.44
C GLY A 78 -3.35 -17.93 -1.70
N SER A 79 -2.04 -17.80 -1.89
CA SER A 79 -1.13 -18.95 -2.09
C SER A 79 -1.04 -19.84 -0.84
N SER A 80 -0.99 -19.24 0.36
CA SER A 80 -1.09 -19.98 1.63
C SER A 80 -2.42 -20.75 1.72
N ALA A 81 -3.54 -20.10 1.40
CA ALA A 81 -4.86 -20.73 1.45
C ALA A 81 -4.98 -21.89 0.45
N ALA A 82 -4.55 -21.66 -0.79
CA ALA A 82 -4.52 -22.67 -1.84
C ALA A 82 -3.65 -23.87 -1.44
N TRP A 83 -2.47 -23.62 -0.86
CA TRP A 83 -1.59 -24.70 -0.38
C TRP A 83 -2.26 -25.58 0.68
N HIS A 84 -2.96 -24.97 1.63
CA HIS A 84 -3.70 -25.72 2.65
C HIS A 84 -4.83 -26.58 2.03
N LEU A 85 -5.60 -26.02 1.09
CA LEU A 85 -6.67 -26.77 0.41
C LEU A 85 -6.11 -27.94 -0.42
N LEU A 86 -4.99 -27.73 -1.13
CA LEU A 86 -4.31 -28.78 -1.89
C LEU A 86 -3.79 -29.93 -1.00
N ARG A 87 -3.52 -29.65 0.27
CA ARG A 87 -3.12 -30.65 1.29
C ARG A 87 -4.32 -31.32 1.98
N GLY A 88 -5.53 -31.14 1.47
CA GLY A 88 -6.75 -31.73 2.05
C GLY A 88 -7.21 -31.08 3.36
N LYS A 89 -6.61 -29.94 3.75
CA LYS A 89 -7.03 -29.18 4.95
C LYS A 89 -8.17 -28.24 4.56
N ASP A 90 -9.31 -28.81 4.22
CA ASP A 90 -10.48 -28.05 3.80
C ASP A 90 -11.35 -27.68 5.01
N ASN A 91 -11.39 -26.39 5.34
CA ASN A 91 -12.27 -25.87 6.37
C ASN A 91 -12.83 -24.48 6.01
N PRO A 92 -13.92 -24.04 6.66
CA PRO A 92 -14.56 -22.76 6.35
C PRO A 92 -13.63 -21.54 6.49
N ALA A 93 -12.65 -21.58 7.39
CA ALA A 93 -11.70 -20.48 7.59
C ALA A 93 -10.72 -20.35 6.41
N ILE A 94 -10.18 -21.47 5.92
CA ILE A 94 -9.26 -21.50 4.78
C ILE A 94 -9.99 -21.11 3.49
N ARG A 95 -11.23 -21.58 3.29
CA ARG A 95 -12.07 -21.14 2.17
C ARG A 95 -12.35 -19.64 2.20
N LYS A 96 -12.61 -19.08 3.38
CA LYS A 96 -12.78 -17.62 3.57
C LYS A 96 -11.49 -16.86 3.26
N MET A 97 -10.35 -17.37 3.72
CA MET A 97 -9.03 -16.79 3.43
C MET A 97 -8.76 -16.73 1.93
N LEU A 98 -8.99 -17.83 1.20
CA LEU A 98 -8.83 -17.87 -0.26
C LEU A 98 -9.81 -16.92 -0.96
N SER A 99 -11.10 -16.94 -0.56
CA SER A 99 -12.13 -16.08 -1.15
C SER A 99 -11.79 -14.59 -0.99
N MET A 100 -11.42 -14.15 0.21
CA MET A 100 -11.03 -12.77 0.46
C MET A 100 -9.80 -12.35 -0.37
N ALA A 101 -8.80 -13.23 -0.48
CA ALA A 101 -7.62 -12.98 -1.31
C ALA A 101 -7.99 -12.85 -2.80
N MET A 102 -8.83 -13.74 -3.32
CA MET A 102 -9.22 -13.71 -4.75
C MET A 102 -10.09 -12.50 -5.08
N TRP A 103 -11.00 -12.09 -4.19
CA TRP A 103 -11.77 -10.85 -4.36
C TRP A 103 -10.88 -9.61 -4.36
N MET A 104 -9.88 -9.56 -3.47
CA MET A 104 -8.90 -8.46 -3.46
C MET A 104 -8.10 -8.44 -4.78
N ALA A 105 -7.59 -9.59 -5.22
CA ALA A 105 -6.82 -9.69 -6.46
C ALA A 105 -7.66 -9.32 -7.69
N LEU A 106 -8.92 -9.75 -7.76
CA LEU A 106 -9.83 -9.46 -8.87
C LEU A 106 -10.03 -7.96 -9.09
N ILE A 107 -10.07 -7.17 -8.01
CA ILE A 107 -10.31 -5.73 -8.08
C ILE A 107 -8.99 -4.97 -8.22
N VAL A 108 -8.01 -5.28 -7.38
CA VAL A 108 -6.79 -4.46 -7.28
C VAL A 108 -5.80 -4.77 -8.41
N ALA A 109 -5.73 -6.01 -8.92
CA ALA A 109 -4.77 -6.33 -9.98
C ALA A 109 -5.07 -5.60 -11.31
N PRO A 110 -6.34 -5.50 -11.78
CA PRO A 110 -6.64 -4.67 -12.94
C PRO A 110 -6.36 -3.19 -12.71
N ILE A 111 -6.69 -2.66 -11.52
CA ILE A 111 -6.39 -1.26 -11.16
C ILE A 111 -4.87 -1.03 -11.21
N GLN A 112 -4.09 -1.94 -10.62
CA GLN A 112 -2.62 -1.91 -10.64
C GLN A 112 -2.03 -1.93 -12.06
N ALA A 113 -2.68 -2.62 -13.00
CA ALA A 113 -2.20 -2.71 -14.37
C ALA A 113 -2.46 -1.43 -15.19
N VAL A 114 -3.47 -0.65 -14.81
CA VAL A 114 -3.86 0.60 -15.50
C VAL A 114 -3.18 1.83 -14.91
N ILE A 115 -2.84 1.78 -13.62
CA ILE A 115 -1.97 2.78 -12.97
C ILE A 115 -0.53 2.45 -13.34
#